data_AF-A0A7I7RQ62-F1
#
_entry.id   AF-A0A7I7RQ62-F1
#
_cell.length_a   1.000
_cell.length_b   1.000
_cell.length_c   1.000
_cell.angle_alpha   90.00
_cell.angle_beta   90.00
_cell.angle_gamma   90.00
#
_symmetry.space_group_name_H-M   'P 1'
#
loop_
_entity.id
_entity.type
_entity.pdbx_description
1 polymer ?
#
loop_
_entity_poly.entity_id
_entity_poly.type
_entity_poly.pdbx_seq_one_letter_code
_entity_poly.pdbx_strand_id
1 'polypeptide(L)'
;MVVQSRMLRLLHLPRADSDSVHAALVARMQDLPPELMRSITWDQGTEMARHLATADKLGAPVYFCDSRSPWQRGSNENINGLLRDYFPKGVTLRGHSSQHLLAVENELNNPPAMFSKTVVPRTYSPLC
;
A
#
# COMPACT_ATOMS: atom_id res chain seq x y z
N MET A 1 -2.85 -0.39 3.65
CA MET A 1 -2.30 -0.51 2.28
C MET A 1 -0.79 -0.53 2.40
N VAL A 2 -0.10 -1.46 1.74
CA VAL A 2 1.37 -1.53 1.73
C VAL A 2 1.86 -1.29 0.30
N VAL A 3 2.81 -0.37 0.13
CA VAL A 3 3.40 -0.01 -1.17
C VAL A 3 4.89 -0.25 -1.09
N GLN A 4 5.41 -1.14 -1.94
CA GLN A 4 6.77 -1.62 -1.79
C GLN A 4 7.68 -1.45 -3.03
N SER A 5 7.41 -0.44 -3.85
CA SER A 5 7.92 -0.24 -5.23
C SER A 5 6.98 -0.87 -6.26
N ARG A 6 6.03 -0.05 -6.71
CA ARG A 6 5.09 -0.30 -7.83
C ARG A 6 4.09 -1.46 -7.72
N MET A 7 4.09 -2.23 -6.63
CA MET A 7 3.05 -3.23 -6.36
C MET A 7 2.18 -2.84 -5.17
N LEU A 8 0.86 -2.89 -5.39
CA LEU A 8 -0.20 -2.69 -4.41
C LEU A 8 -0.66 -4.06 -3.88
N ARG A 9 -0.82 -4.17 -2.56
CA ARG A 9 -1.50 -5.31 -1.92
C ARG A 9 -2.65 -4.84 -1.06
N LEU A 10 -3.85 -5.38 -1.31
CA LEU A 10 -5.03 -5.13 -0.48
C LEU A 10 -5.16 -6.22 0.58
N LEU A 11 -5.32 -5.79 1.83
CA LEU A 11 -5.49 -6.67 2.98
C LEU A 11 -6.96 -6.69 3.37
N HIS A 12 -7.59 -7.86 3.32
CA HIS A 12 -8.91 -8.06 3.88
C HIS A 12 -8.78 -8.36 5.38
N LEU A 13 -9.16 -7.40 6.21
CA LEU A 13 -8.96 -7.48 7.66
C LEU A 13 -10.28 -7.63 8.41
N PRO A 14 -10.42 -8.66 9.26
CA PRO A 14 -11.58 -8.79 10.13
C PRO A 14 -11.61 -7.71 11.20
N ARG A 15 -10.45 -7.12 11.54
CA ARG A 15 -10.27 -6.00 12.48
C ARG A 15 -9.07 -5.14 12.09
N ALA A 16 -9.18 -3.83 12.30
CA ALA A 16 -8.09 -2.89 12.11
C ALA A 16 -7.28 -2.81 13.42
N ASP A 17 -6.63 -3.91 13.77
CA ASP A 17 -5.74 -4.01 14.93
C ASP A 17 -4.36 -4.55 14.49
N SER A 18 -3.34 -4.35 15.32
CA SER A 18 -1.97 -4.67 14.94
C SER A 18 -1.69 -6.16 14.74
N ASP A 19 -2.44 -7.04 15.42
CA ASP A 19 -2.28 -8.49 15.26
C ASP A 19 -2.87 -8.95 13.93
N SER A 20 -4.08 -8.47 13.63
CA SER A 20 -4.79 -8.74 12.39
C SER A 20 -3.99 -8.23 11.18
N VAL A 21 -3.44 -7.01 11.28
CA VAL A 21 -2.57 -6.45 10.22
C VAL A 21 -1.30 -7.27 10.04
N HIS A 22 -0.61 -7.62 11.12
CA HIS A 22 0.61 -8.42 11.06
C HIS A 22 0.36 -9.78 10.40
N ALA A 23 -0.63 -10.53 10.88
CA ALA A 23 -0.94 -11.86 10.36
C ALA A 23 -1.35 -11.84 8.88
N ALA A 24 -2.24 -10.92 8.51
CA ALA A 24 -2.70 -10.80 7.13
C ALA A 24 -1.58 -10.35 6.18
N LEU A 25 -0.73 -9.42 6.62
CA LEU A 25 0.39 -8.96 5.82
C LEU A 25 1.42 -10.07 5.63
N VAL A 26 1.80 -10.76 6.71
CA VAL A 26 2.71 -11.90 6.62
C VAL A 26 2.17 -12.92 5.64
N ALA A 27 0.90 -13.31 5.74
CA ALA A 27 0.27 -14.25 4.81
C ALA A 27 0.24 -13.76 3.36
N ARG A 28 0.01 -12.46 3.13
CA ARG A 28 -0.11 -11.87 1.79
C ARG A 28 1.22 -11.53 1.14
N MET A 29 2.34 -11.62 1.83
CA MET A 29 3.66 -11.34 1.26
C MET A 29 4.51 -12.62 1.08
N GLN A 30 4.02 -13.79 1.52
CA GLN A 30 4.78 -15.07 1.42
C GLN A 30 5.00 -15.54 -0.01
N ASP A 31 4.11 -15.16 -0.93
CA ASP A 31 4.14 -15.52 -2.34
C ASP A 31 5.02 -14.58 -3.17
N LEU A 32 5.60 -13.54 -2.56
CA LEU A 32 6.48 -12.62 -3.25
C LEU A 32 7.92 -13.13 -3.24
N PRO A 33 8.63 -13.08 -4.38
CA PRO A 33 10.05 -13.33 -4.42
C PRO A 33 10.79 -12.41 -3.44
N PRO A 34 11.76 -12.93 -2.66
CA PRO A 34 12.55 -12.11 -1.73
C PRO A 34 13.23 -10.91 -2.40
N GLU A 35 13.55 -11.01 -3.70
CA GLU A 35 14.15 -9.94 -4.50
C GLU A 35 13.25 -8.70 -4.64
N LEU A 36 11.92 -8.90 -4.57
CA LEU A 36 10.96 -7.81 -4.54
C LEU A 36 10.81 -7.24 -3.14
N MET A 37 11.09 -8.01 -2.09
CA MET A 37 10.90 -7.68 -0.66
C MET A 37 12.03 -6.85 -0.03
N ARG A 38 12.44 -5.76 -0.68
CA ARG A 38 13.55 -4.89 -0.21
C ARG A 38 13.22 -3.98 0.98
N SER A 39 12.02 -3.43 1.08
CA SER A 39 11.68 -2.45 2.13
C SER A 39 10.19 -2.07 2.15
N ILE A 40 9.50 -2.21 3.26
CA ILE A 40 8.08 -1.89 3.38
C ILE A 40 7.90 -0.43 3.82
N THR A 41 7.15 0.38 3.05
CA THR A 41 6.80 1.74 3.45
C THR A 41 5.35 1.82 3.93
N TRP A 42 5.12 2.52 5.04
CA TRP A 42 3.86 2.52 5.74
C TRP A 42 3.48 3.91 6.29
N ASP A 43 2.19 4.14 6.54
CA ASP A 43 1.66 5.34 7.18
C ASP A 43 1.64 5.23 8.71
N GLN A 44 1.62 6.36 9.43
CA GLN A 44 1.61 6.34 10.90
C GLN A 44 0.23 5.98 11.49
N GLY A 45 -0.24 4.75 11.27
CA GLY A 45 -1.45 4.18 11.86
C GLY A 45 -1.18 3.48 13.20
N THR A 46 -2.15 3.45 14.10
CA THR A 46 -2.02 2.72 15.39
C THR A 46 -2.00 1.20 15.22
N GLU A 47 -2.54 0.71 14.10
CA GLU A 47 -2.55 -0.68 13.68
C GLU A 47 -1.15 -1.20 13.32
N MET A 48 -0.13 -0.37 13.48
CA MET A 48 1.26 -0.65 13.14
C MET A 48 2.16 -0.98 14.32
N ALA A 49 1.60 -1.14 15.52
CA ALA A 49 2.39 -1.43 16.72
C ALA A 49 3.35 -2.63 16.54
N ARG A 50 2.99 -3.62 15.72
CA ARG A 50 3.79 -4.84 15.46
C ARG A 50 4.75 -4.75 14.25
N HIS A 51 5.06 -3.57 13.74
CA HIS A 51 5.97 -3.37 12.60
C HIS A 51 7.33 -4.07 12.73
N LEU A 52 7.95 -4.12 13.93
CA LEU A 52 9.22 -4.84 14.14
C LEU A 52 9.08 -6.35 13.90
N ALA A 53 8.02 -6.96 14.43
CA ALA A 53 7.74 -8.38 14.21
C ALA A 53 7.43 -8.68 12.74
N THR A 54 6.77 -7.75 12.05
CA THR A 54 6.57 -7.84 10.60
C THR A 54 7.88 -7.79 9.83
N ALA A 55 8.76 -6.84 10.17
CA ALA A 55 10.05 -6.67 9.51
C ALA A 55 10.93 -7.93 9.64
N ASP A 56 11.00 -8.49 10.86
CA ASP A 56 11.70 -9.74 11.14
C ASP A 56 11.12 -10.91 10.33
N LYS A 57 9.80 -11.06 10.33
CA LYS A 57 9.14 -12.19 9.65
C LYS A 57 9.25 -12.13 8.13
N LEU A 58 9.26 -10.94 7.55
CA LEU A 58 9.35 -10.73 6.10
C LEU A 58 10.78 -10.53 5.61
N GLY A 59 11.76 -10.41 6.51
CA GLY A 59 13.15 -10.14 6.15
C GLY A 59 13.35 -8.78 5.47
N ALA A 60 12.43 -7.83 5.67
CA ALA A 60 12.40 -6.55 4.98
C ALA A 60 12.26 -5.39 5.99
N PRO A 61 13.12 -4.35 5.94
CA PRO A 61 13.00 -3.19 6.81
C PRO A 61 11.69 -2.45 6.59
N VAL A 62 11.06 -2.01 7.67
CA VAL A 62 9.84 -1.18 7.65
C VAL A 62 10.21 0.29 7.87
N TYR A 63 9.74 1.16 7.00
CA TYR A 63 9.89 2.62 7.08
C TYR A 63 8.53 3.29 7.26
N PHE A 64 8.47 4.29 8.14
CA PHE A 64 7.29 5.13 8.33
C PHE A 64 7.45 6.45 7.59
N CYS A 65 6.39 6.90 6.93
CA CYS A 65 6.34 8.27 6.42
C CYS A 65 6.32 9.28 7.58
N ASP A 66 7.03 10.40 7.43
CA ASP A 66 6.93 11.49 8.41
C ASP A 66 5.55 12.17 8.29
N SER A 67 4.94 12.42 9.44
CA SER A 67 3.70 13.18 9.61
C SER A 67 3.69 14.53 8.87
N ARG A 68 4.86 15.18 8.70
CA ARG A 68 5.00 16.50 8.07
C ARG A 68 5.59 16.48 6.67
N SER A 69 5.65 15.30 6.02
CA SER A 69 6.21 15.15 4.68
C SER A 69 5.21 14.56 3.68
N PRO A 70 4.20 15.35 3.23
CA PRO A 70 3.22 14.89 2.23
C PRO A 70 3.85 14.36 0.94
N TRP A 71 5.00 14.90 0.53
CA TRP A 71 5.73 14.46 -0.65
C TRP A 71 6.23 13.01 -0.56
N GLN A 72 6.47 12.47 0.64
CA GLN A 72 6.78 11.05 0.84
C GLN A 72 5.57 10.15 0.62
N ARG A 73 4.36 10.72 0.61
CA ARG A 73 3.09 10.01 0.46
C ARG A 73 2.50 10.13 -0.94
N GLY A 74 3.12 10.86 -1.87
CA GLY A 74 2.53 11.12 -3.19
C GLY A 74 2.10 9.87 -3.96
N SER A 75 2.88 8.78 -3.87
CA SER A 75 2.50 7.49 -4.45
C SER A 75 1.32 6.83 -3.72
N ASN A 76 1.31 6.90 -2.39
CA ASN A 76 0.22 6.37 -1.57
C ASN A 76 -1.08 7.17 -1.78
N GLU A 77 -1.00 8.48 -1.95
CA GLU A 77 -2.15 9.35 -2.24
C GLU A 77 -2.71 9.08 -3.62
N ASN A 78 -1.87 8.87 -4.63
CA ASN A 78 -2.30 8.48 -5.97
C ASN A 78 -3.03 7.13 -5.95
N ILE A 79 -2.46 6.12 -5.28
CA ILE A 79 -3.10 4.81 -5.15
C ILE A 79 -4.38 4.88 -4.32
N ASN A 80 -4.38 5.62 -3.20
CA ASN A 80 -5.59 5.86 -2.41
C ASN A 80 -6.65 6.62 -3.20
N GLY A 81 -6.25 7.48 -4.15
CA GLY A 81 -7.13 8.13 -5.11
C GLY A 81 -7.80 7.11 -6.02
N LEU A 82 -7.01 6.25 -6.68
CA LEU A 82 -7.52 5.18 -7.53
C LEU A 82 -8.43 4.20 -6.76
N LEU A 83 -8.07 3.86 -5.53
CA LEU A 83 -8.89 3.00 -4.68
C LEU A 83 -10.25 3.62 -4.34
N ARG A 84 -10.40 4.95 -4.33
CA ARG A 84 -11.69 5.61 -4.07
C ARG A 84 -12.68 5.46 -5.22
N ASP A 85 -12.21 5.15 -6.43
CA ASP A 85 -13.08 4.83 -7.57
C ASP A 85 -13.77 3.46 -7.37
N TYR A 86 -13.15 2.56 -6.61
CA TYR A 86 -13.68 1.22 -6.29
C TYR A 86 -14.34 1.15 -4.90
N PHE A 87 -13.82 1.91 -3.92
CA PHE A 87 -14.23 1.87 -2.53
C PHE A 87 -14.60 3.29 -2.07
N PRO A 88 -15.90 3.66 -2.09
CA PRO A 88 -16.34 4.97 -1.65
C PRO A 88 -15.91 5.26 -0.22
N LYS A 89 -15.56 6.52 0.09
CA LYS A 89 -15.18 6.93 1.44
C LYS A 89 -16.24 6.51 2.46
N GLY A 90 -15.79 5.90 3.56
CA GLY A 90 -16.67 5.48 4.67
C GLY A 90 -17.17 4.03 4.57
N VAL A 91 -16.93 3.34 3.45
CA VAL A 91 -17.20 1.91 3.34
C VAL A 91 -16.01 1.13 3.89
N THR A 92 -16.25 0.26 4.87
CA THR A 92 -15.21 -0.63 5.36
C THR A 92 -14.98 -1.73 4.32
N LEU A 93 -13.72 -2.01 3.98
CA LEU A 93 -13.35 -3.09 3.05
C LEU A 93 -13.89 -4.48 3.46
N ARG A 94 -14.36 -4.63 4.70
CA ARG A 94 -15.08 -5.82 5.21
C ARG A 94 -16.36 -6.16 4.45
N GLY A 95 -17.02 -5.16 3.85
CA GLY A 95 -18.22 -5.38 3.05
C GLY A 95 -17.93 -6.02 1.69
N HIS A 96 -16.65 -6.09 1.30
CA HIS A 96 -16.22 -6.62 0.03
C HIS A 96 -15.61 -8.01 0.20
N SER A 97 -15.92 -8.91 -0.73
CA SER A 97 -15.32 -10.25 -0.72
C SER A 97 -13.82 -10.18 -0.99
N SER A 98 -13.06 -11.15 -0.48
CA SER A 98 -11.64 -11.31 -0.79
C SER A 98 -11.39 -11.41 -2.31
N GLN A 99 -12.30 -12.02 -3.06
CA GLN A 99 -12.25 -12.10 -4.51
C GLN A 99 -12.36 -10.73 -5.19
N HIS A 100 -13.26 -9.87 -4.71
CA HIS A 100 -13.41 -8.52 -5.23
C HIS A 100 -12.16 -7.67 -4.95
N LEU A 101 -11.58 -7.79 -3.75
CA LEU A 101 -10.33 -7.12 -3.42
C LEU A 101 -9.17 -7.60 -4.30
N LEU A 102 -9.09 -8.89 -4.60
CA LEU A 102 -8.08 -9.44 -5.49
C LEU A 102 -8.26 -8.96 -6.95
N ALA A 103 -9.50 -8.86 -7.43
CA ALA A 103 -9.78 -8.34 -8.76
C ALA A 103 -9.29 -6.89 -8.92
N VAL A 104 -9.62 -6.03 -7.94
CA VAL A 104 -9.16 -4.64 -7.91
C VAL A 104 -7.63 -4.55 -7.78
N GLU A 105 -7.03 -5.38 -6.94
CA GLU A 105 -5.57 -5.47 -6.80
C GLU A 105 -4.90 -5.81 -8.14
N ASN A 106 -5.41 -6.81 -8.87
CA ASN A 106 -4.87 -7.24 -10.15
C ASN A 106 -5.00 -6.14 -11.22
N GLU A 107 -6.12 -5.44 -11.25
CA GLU A 107 -6.37 -4.34 -12.19
C GLU A 107 -5.44 -3.16 -11.93
N LEU A 108 -5.24 -2.77 -10.66
CA LEU A 108 -4.35 -1.67 -10.30
C LEU A 108 -2.87 -2.01 -10.43
N ASN A 109 -2.49 -3.27 -10.29
CA ASN A 109 -1.12 -3.74 -10.53
C ASN A 109 -0.80 -3.96 -12.01
N ASN A 110 -1.81 -4.19 -12.85
CA ASN A 110 -1.67 -4.36 -14.29
C ASN A 110 -2.55 -3.35 -15.05
N PRO A 111 -2.37 -2.04 -14.81
CA PRO A 111 -3.20 -1.04 -15.47
C PRO A 111 -2.96 -1.14 -16.99
N PRO A 112 -4.01 -1.02 -17.83
CA PRO A 112 -3.83 -0.90 -19.26
C PRO A 112 -2.85 0.24 -19.56
N ALA A 113 -1.95 0.09 -20.53
CA ALA A 113 -0.88 1.06 -20.81
C ALA A 113 -1.38 2.52 -20.96
N MET A 114 -2.64 2.69 -21.37
CA MET A 114 -3.32 3.99 -21.48
C MET A 114 -3.57 4.70 -20.13
N PHE A 115 -3.69 3.94 -19.03
CA PHE A 115 -3.89 4.46 -17.67
C PHE A 115 -2.60 4.52 -16.85
N SER A 116 -1.44 4.19 -17.43
CA SER A 116 -0.14 4.49 -16.83
C SER A 116 0.03 6.01 -16.77
N LYS A 117 -0.47 6.63 -15.69
CA LYS A 117 -0.11 7.99 -15.31
C LYS A 117 1.37 7.96 -14.95
N THR A 118 2.23 8.07 -15.94
CA THR A 118 3.62 8.45 -15.75
C THR A 118 3.59 9.69 -14.89
N VAL A 119 4.17 9.58 -13.68
CA VAL A 119 4.49 10.76 -12.87
C VAL A 119 5.45 11.57 -13.73
N VAL A 120 4.93 12.57 -14.45
CA VAL A 120 5.78 13.61 -15.01
C VAL A 120 6.52 14.20 -13.80
N PRO A 121 7.86 14.18 -13.76
CA PRO A 121 8.57 14.93 -12.75
C PRO A 121 8.11 16.37 -12.94
N ARG A 122 7.49 16.95 -11.92
CA ARG A 122 7.32 18.40 -11.86
C ARG A 122 8.73 18.97 -11.93
N THR A 123 9.17 19.33 -13.12
CA THR A 123 10.29 20.23 -13.31
C THR A 123 9.91 21.48 -12.56
N TYR A 124 10.56 21.70 -11.40
CA TYR A 124 10.72 23.04 -10.88
C TYR A 124 11.42 23.82 -11.98
N SER A 125 10.67 24.67 -12.68
CA SER A 125 11.27 25.68 -13.53
C SER A 125 11.91 26.72 -12.61
N PRO A 126 13.21 27.03 -12.75
CA PRO A 126 13.78 28.18 -12.09
C PRO A 126 13.34 29.45 -12.83
N LEU A 127 13.30 30.57 -12.10
CA LEU A 127 13.17 31.96 -12.58
C LEU A 127 11.73 32.48 -12.81
N CYS A 128 11.16 33.11 -11.78
CA CYS A 128 11.07 34.58 -11.66
C CYS A 128 10.78 34.94 -10.19
#